data_AF-A0A2E3F3T1-F1
#
_entry.id   AF-A0A2E3F3T1-F1
#
_cell.length_a   1.000
_cell.length_b   1.000
_cell.length_c   1.000
_cell.angle_alpha   90.00
_cell.angle_beta   90.00
_cell.angle_gamma   90.00
#
_symmetry.space_group_name_H-M   'P 1'
#
loop_
_entity.id
_entity.type
_entity.pdbx_description
1 polymer ?
#
loop_
_entity_poly.entity_id
_entity_poly.type
_entity_poly.pdbx_seq_one_letter_code
_entity_poly.pdbx_strand_id
1 'polypeptide(L)'
;MKFLVSFMAVFLLFSCDQSKKANTETFPVKAGCYGYAEDGTKITFQITRVDPLVQGTLIYDWAEKDRNSGSFNGSYENGLILGTYSFVSEGTESSREIAFRVKDSVLLEGYGEKQSSGKMTTFINTGDLKFEERFKLTLGKCQN
;
A
#
# COMPACT_ATOMS: atom_id res chain seq x y z
N MET A 1 -15.78 21.80 77.91
CA MET A 1 -16.65 21.33 76.80
C MET A 1 -15.93 21.67 75.51
N LYS A 2 -15.16 20.74 74.91
CA LYS A 2 -15.59 19.82 73.83
C LYS A 2 -16.46 20.51 72.79
N PHE A 3 -15.92 20.79 71.60
CA PHE A 3 -16.48 20.51 70.26
C PHE A 3 -15.43 21.00 69.24
N LEU A 4 -14.54 20.10 68.81
CA LEU A 4 -14.64 19.23 67.62
C LEU A 4 -14.21 19.97 66.35
N VAL A 5 -13.01 19.59 65.93
CA VAL A 5 -12.33 19.88 64.66
C VAL A 5 -13.23 19.45 63.49
N SER A 6 -13.33 20.28 62.45
CA SER A 6 -13.58 19.78 61.10
C SER A 6 -12.74 20.58 60.11
N PHE A 7 -11.54 20.06 59.88
CA PHE A 7 -10.59 20.52 58.89
C PHE A 7 -10.96 19.81 57.58
N MET A 8 -11.87 20.38 56.79
CA MET A 8 -12.18 19.84 55.46
C MET A 8 -11.16 20.43 54.47
N ALA A 9 -10.00 19.78 54.41
CA ALA A 9 -9.00 20.03 53.38
C ALA A 9 -9.57 19.60 52.02
N VAL A 10 -9.98 20.58 51.21
CA VAL A 10 -10.32 20.37 49.82
C VAL A 10 -9.00 20.18 49.05
N PHE A 11 -8.58 18.91 48.92
CA PHE A 11 -7.56 18.51 47.98
C PHE A 11 -8.10 18.70 46.55
N LEU A 12 -7.80 19.85 45.94
CA LEU A 12 -7.88 20.00 44.49
C LEU A 12 -6.78 19.13 43.89
N LEU A 13 -7.11 17.88 43.57
CA LEU A 13 -6.31 17.04 42.69
C LEU A 13 -6.39 17.67 41.29
N PHE A 14 -5.40 18.49 40.97
CA PHE A 14 -5.04 18.79 39.59
C PHE A 14 -4.63 17.48 38.91
N SER A 15 -5.62 16.76 38.38
CA SER A 15 -5.38 15.66 37.46
C SER A 15 -5.02 16.28 36.11
N CYS A 16 -3.74 16.56 35.92
CA CYS A 16 -3.19 16.78 34.58
C CYS A 16 -3.09 15.41 33.92
N ASP A 17 -4.16 14.99 33.25
CA ASP A 17 -4.10 13.90 32.29
C ASP A 17 -3.33 14.44 31.06
N GLN A 18 -2.01 14.32 31.10
CA GLN A 18 -1.20 14.51 29.90
C GLN A 18 -1.44 13.31 28.98
N SER A 19 -2.58 13.36 28.30
CA SER A 19 -2.80 12.70 27.02
C SER A 19 -1.69 13.15 26.09
N LYS A 20 -0.58 12.40 26.08
CA LYS A 20 0.39 12.46 25.00
C LYS A 20 -0.35 11.97 23.76
N LYS A 21 -0.81 12.90 22.93
CA LYS A 21 -1.09 12.63 21.52
C LYS A 21 0.20 12.06 20.93
N ALA A 22 0.30 10.74 20.86
CA ALA A 22 1.19 10.09 19.92
C ALA A 22 0.71 10.59 18.55
N ASN A 23 1.52 11.44 17.91
CA ASN A 23 1.31 11.77 16.51
C ASN A 23 1.64 10.49 15.75
N THR A 24 0.63 9.64 15.53
CA THR A 24 0.75 8.51 14.64
C THR A 24 0.87 9.09 13.23
N GLU A 25 2.12 9.36 12.82
CA GLU A 25 2.44 9.58 11.42
C GLU A 25 1.89 8.38 10.66
N THR A 26 0.79 8.61 9.94
CA THR A 26 0.08 7.53 9.26
C THR A 26 0.90 7.19 8.03
N PHE A 27 1.29 5.93 7.90
CA PHE A 27 2.05 5.48 6.75
C PHE A 27 1.27 5.79 5.46
N PRO A 28 1.90 6.36 4.41
CA PRO A 28 1.18 6.88 3.24
C PRO A 28 0.40 5.82 2.45
N VAL A 29 0.77 4.55 2.59
CA VAL A 29 0.10 3.42 1.96
C VAL A 29 -0.73 2.68 3.00
N LYS A 30 -2.01 2.44 2.73
CA LYS A 30 -2.86 1.63 3.62
C LYS A 30 -2.89 0.20 3.14
N ALA A 31 -2.86 -0.77 4.07
CA ALA A 31 -3.28 -2.13 3.74
C ALA A 31 -4.76 -2.12 3.32
N GLY A 32 -5.11 -2.97 2.36
CA GLY A 32 -6.44 -2.99 1.77
C GLY A 32 -6.41 -3.38 0.30
N CYS A 33 -7.60 -3.38 -0.30
CA CYS A 33 -7.79 -3.77 -1.68
C CYS A 33 -7.81 -2.53 -2.58
N TYR A 34 -6.83 -2.39 -3.47
CA TYR A 34 -6.80 -1.35 -4.49
C TYR A 34 -7.26 -1.95 -5.81
N GLY A 35 -8.28 -1.36 -6.42
CA GLY A 35 -8.92 -1.93 -7.60
C GLY A 35 -9.16 -0.94 -8.72
N TYR A 36 -9.14 -1.48 -9.94
CA TYR A 36 -9.64 -0.89 -11.17
C TYR A 36 -10.53 -1.92 -11.88
N ALA A 37 -11.63 -1.48 -12.47
CA ALA A 37 -12.48 -2.32 -13.30
C ALA A 37 -13.24 -1.48 -14.34
N GLU A 38 -12.95 -1.69 -15.62
CA GLU A 38 -13.57 -1.01 -16.76
C GLU A 38 -13.28 -1.80 -18.05
N ASP A 39 -14.18 -1.78 -19.03
CA ASP A 39 -14.02 -2.42 -20.34
C ASP A 39 -13.56 -3.89 -20.29
N GLY A 40 -14.10 -4.67 -19.36
CA GLY A 40 -13.74 -6.08 -19.17
C GLY A 40 -12.35 -6.33 -18.58
N THR A 41 -11.59 -5.26 -18.28
CA THR A 41 -10.33 -5.33 -17.56
C THR A 41 -10.57 -5.15 -16.07
N LYS A 42 -9.95 -6.00 -15.25
CA LYS A 42 -9.90 -5.89 -13.79
C LYS A 42 -8.46 -5.98 -13.29
N ILE A 43 -8.03 -5.01 -12.49
CA ILE A 43 -6.71 -5.04 -11.85
C ILE A 43 -6.93 -4.90 -10.35
N THR A 44 -6.35 -5.81 -9.58
CA THR A 44 -6.49 -5.85 -8.13
C THR A 44 -5.12 -5.96 -7.49
N PHE A 45 -4.80 -5.04 -6.59
CA PHE A 45 -3.69 -5.16 -5.65
C PHE A 45 -4.23 -5.26 -4.23
N GLN A 46 -4.24 -6.48 -3.70
CA GLN A 46 -4.57 -6.76 -2.30
C GLN A 46 -3.32 -6.59 -1.45
N ILE A 47 -3.14 -5.42 -0.85
CA ILE A 47 -2.01 -5.13 0.05
C ILE A 47 -2.36 -5.66 1.44
N THR A 48 -1.52 -6.54 1.98
CA THR A 48 -1.72 -7.20 3.28
C THR A 48 -0.72 -6.74 4.34
N ARG A 49 0.42 -6.20 3.93
CA ARG A 49 1.43 -5.61 4.81
C ARG A 49 1.85 -4.25 4.30
N VAL A 50 1.90 -3.30 5.22
CA VAL A 50 2.49 -1.97 5.04
C VAL A 50 3.34 -1.66 6.27
N ASP A 51 4.61 -1.29 6.07
CA ASP A 51 5.58 -0.68 7.01
C ASP A 51 7.00 -1.24 6.82
N PRO A 52 7.98 -0.42 6.39
CA PRO A 52 8.01 0.26 5.09
C PRO A 52 7.94 -0.71 3.89
N LEU A 53 7.97 -2.01 4.17
CA LEU A 53 7.68 -3.06 3.21
C LEU A 53 6.22 -2.98 2.77
N VAL A 54 5.99 -3.24 1.49
CA VAL A 54 4.66 -3.39 0.89
C VAL A 54 4.58 -4.78 0.30
N GLN A 55 3.68 -5.60 0.83
CA GLN A 55 3.48 -6.98 0.40
C GLN A 55 2.01 -7.26 0.16
N GLY A 56 1.74 -8.16 -0.78
CA GLY A 56 0.36 -8.50 -1.14
C GLY A 56 0.24 -9.42 -2.33
N THR A 57 -0.97 -9.49 -2.87
CA THR A 57 -1.28 -10.22 -4.10
C THR A 57 -1.67 -9.22 -5.18
N LEU A 58 -1.04 -9.33 -6.34
CA LEU A 58 -1.33 -8.50 -7.51
C LEU A 58 -1.93 -9.38 -8.61
N ILE A 59 -3.05 -8.94 -9.15
CA ILE A 59 -3.85 -9.65 -10.14
C ILE A 59 -4.09 -8.72 -11.31
N TYR A 60 -3.68 -9.17 -12.50
CA TYR A 60 -3.99 -8.54 -13.76
C TYR A 60 -4.94 -9.44 -14.54
N ASP A 61 -6.17 -8.97 -14.74
CA ASP A 61 -7.21 -9.66 -15.50
C ASP A 61 -7.58 -8.75 -16.67
N TRP A 62 -6.74 -8.77 -17.71
CA TRP A 62 -6.92 -7.91 -18.88
C TRP A 62 -8.01 -8.49 -19.78
N ALA A 63 -8.83 -7.61 -20.36
CA ALA A 63 -9.80 -8.03 -21.35
C ALA A 63 -9.13 -8.83 -22.48
N GLU A 64 -9.73 -9.97 -22.84
CA GLU A 64 -9.26 -10.84 -23.93
C GLU A 64 -7.84 -11.40 -23.75
N LYS A 65 -7.30 -11.39 -22.52
CA LYS A 65 -6.05 -12.06 -22.17
C LYS A 65 -6.28 -13.02 -21.02
N ASP A 66 -5.32 -13.92 -20.83
CA ASP A 66 -5.32 -14.79 -19.67
C ASP A 66 -5.01 -13.99 -18.41
N ARG A 67 -5.82 -14.25 -17.37
CA ARG A 67 -5.63 -13.68 -16.04
C ARG A 67 -4.28 -14.11 -15.46
N ASN A 68 -3.54 -13.15 -14.94
CA ASN A 68 -2.29 -13.35 -14.23
C ASN A 68 -2.45 -12.98 -12.74
N SER A 69 -1.95 -13.83 -11.84
CA SER A 69 -2.06 -13.65 -10.39
C SER A 69 -0.76 -14.07 -9.74
N GLY A 70 -0.27 -13.28 -8.79
CA GLY A 70 1.03 -13.52 -8.18
C GLY A 70 1.26 -12.73 -6.89
N SER A 71 2.38 -13.01 -6.24
CA SER A 71 2.82 -12.30 -5.05
C SER A 71 3.54 -11.01 -5.43
N PHE A 72 3.36 -9.97 -4.64
CA PHE A 72 4.13 -8.73 -4.72
C PHE A 72 4.93 -8.55 -3.43
N ASN A 73 6.22 -8.24 -3.57
CA ASN A 73 7.11 -7.93 -2.46
C ASN A 73 8.00 -6.73 -2.83
N GLY A 74 7.85 -5.64 -2.09
CA GLY A 74 8.56 -4.40 -2.33
C GLY A 74 8.64 -3.50 -1.12
N SER A 75 9.00 -2.25 -1.34
CA SER A 75 9.07 -1.20 -0.32
C SER A 75 8.49 0.10 -0.84
N TYR A 76 8.05 0.93 0.09
CA TYR A 76 7.69 2.32 -0.18
C TYR A 76 8.87 3.24 0.14
N GLU A 77 9.22 4.10 -0.80
CA GLU A 77 10.22 5.15 -0.64
C GLU A 77 9.84 6.38 -1.48
N ASN A 78 9.87 7.58 -0.89
CA ASN A 78 9.66 8.85 -1.60
C ASN A 78 8.41 8.92 -2.50
N GLY A 79 7.28 8.37 -2.03
CA GLY A 79 6.02 8.37 -2.80
C GLY A 79 5.88 7.24 -3.82
N LEU A 80 6.88 6.35 -3.90
CA LEU A 80 6.92 5.23 -4.83
C LEU A 80 6.92 3.90 -4.08
N ILE A 81 6.03 3.00 -4.43
CA ILE A 81 6.14 1.59 -4.11
C ILE A 81 6.91 0.94 -5.26
N LEU A 82 8.05 0.32 -4.98
CA LEU A 82 8.82 -0.44 -5.96
C LEU A 82 9.02 -1.85 -5.45
N GLY A 83 8.79 -2.86 -6.29
CA GLY A 83 8.93 -4.24 -5.86
C GLY A 83 8.87 -5.26 -6.98
N THR A 84 9.09 -6.50 -6.59
CA THR A 84 9.00 -7.66 -7.49
C THR A 84 7.61 -8.28 -7.41
N TYR A 85 6.99 -8.43 -8.58
CA TYR A 85 5.81 -9.24 -8.82
C TYR A 85 6.21 -10.61 -9.37
N SER A 86 6.01 -11.68 -8.60
CA SER A 86 6.30 -13.05 -9.01
C SER A 86 5.01 -13.81 -9.29
N PHE A 87 4.94 -14.45 -10.46
CA PHE A 87 3.73 -15.11 -10.94
C PHE A 87 4.07 -16.37 -11.74
N VAL A 88 3.09 -17.27 -11.86
CA VAL A 88 3.22 -18.49 -12.67
C VAL A 88 2.42 -18.33 -13.96
N SER A 89 3.07 -18.54 -15.09
CA SER A 89 2.45 -18.59 -16.42
C SER A 89 2.81 -19.92 -17.05
N GLU A 90 1.80 -20.69 -17.48
CA GLU A 90 2.01 -21.98 -18.15
C GLU A 90 2.94 -22.94 -17.37
N GLY A 91 2.81 -22.95 -16.04
CA GLY A 91 3.65 -23.78 -15.15
C GLY A 91 5.08 -23.26 -14.94
N THR A 92 5.42 -22.10 -15.50
CA THR A 92 6.71 -21.44 -15.33
C THR A 92 6.59 -20.20 -14.45
N GLU A 93 7.33 -20.18 -13.34
CA GLU A 93 7.49 -18.98 -12.52
C GLU A 93 8.32 -17.93 -13.26
N SER A 94 7.81 -16.70 -13.33
CA SER A 94 8.46 -15.52 -13.87
C SER A 94 8.25 -14.34 -12.93
N SER A 95 9.08 -13.30 -13.06
CA SER A 95 8.99 -12.13 -12.21
C SER A 95 9.21 -10.83 -12.97
N ARG A 96 8.57 -9.78 -12.49
CA ARG A 96 8.64 -8.42 -13.04
C ARG A 96 8.83 -7.42 -11.93
N GLU A 97 9.69 -6.45 -12.13
CA GLU A 97 9.66 -5.25 -11.32
C GLU A 97 8.45 -4.40 -11.70
N ILE A 98 7.69 -3.99 -10.68
CA ILE A 98 6.50 -3.16 -10.79
C ILE A 98 6.66 -1.98 -9.85
N ALA A 99 6.25 -0.80 -10.32
CA ALA A 99 6.29 0.43 -9.55
C ALA A 99 4.89 1.05 -9.49
N PHE A 100 4.49 1.54 -8.32
CA PHE A 100 3.28 2.32 -8.14
C PHE A 100 3.60 3.68 -7.50
N ARG A 101 3.23 4.77 -8.16
CA ARG A 101 3.20 6.08 -7.50
C ARG A 101 1.98 6.17 -6.62
N VAL A 102 2.20 6.54 -5.37
CA VAL A 102 1.15 6.73 -4.37
C VAL A 102 0.64 8.16 -4.44
N LYS A 103 -0.66 8.32 -4.64
CA LYS A 103 -1.37 9.61 -4.56
C LYS A 103 -2.62 9.40 -3.70
N ASP A 104 -2.58 9.85 -2.45
CA ASP A 104 -3.66 9.66 -1.48
C ASP A 104 -4.09 8.17 -1.34
N SER A 105 -5.30 7.83 -1.80
CA SER A 105 -5.84 6.47 -1.79
C SER A 105 -5.79 5.80 -3.17
N VAL A 106 -4.92 6.28 -4.04
CA VAL A 106 -4.75 5.83 -5.44
C VAL A 106 -3.32 5.37 -5.68
N LEU A 107 -3.18 4.29 -6.44
CA LEU A 107 -1.92 3.80 -6.99
C LEU A 107 -1.93 3.93 -8.51
N LEU A 108 -0.89 4.55 -9.05
CA LEU A 108 -0.68 4.69 -10.50
C LEU A 108 0.51 3.82 -10.91
N GLU A 109 0.32 2.89 -11.84
CA GLU A 109 1.40 2.01 -12.29
C GLU A 109 2.41 2.79 -13.14
N GLY A 110 3.70 2.54 -12.88
CA GLY A 110 4.83 3.10 -13.60
C GLY A 110 5.25 2.24 -14.79
N TYR A 111 5.49 2.89 -15.92
CA TYR A 111 6.00 2.29 -17.15
C TYR A 111 7.28 3.00 -17.57
N GLY A 112 8.24 2.23 -18.08
CA GLY A 112 9.52 2.71 -18.54
C GLY A 112 10.27 1.62 -19.30
N GLU A 113 11.48 1.94 -19.73
CA GLU A 113 12.35 0.99 -20.40
C GLU A 113 12.74 -0.16 -19.45
N LYS A 114 12.75 -1.38 -19.98
CA LYS A 114 12.98 -2.60 -19.21
C LYS A 114 14.07 -3.44 -19.85
N GLN A 115 14.77 -4.18 -19.00
CA GLN A 115 15.72 -5.21 -19.42
C GLN A 115 15.30 -6.56 -18.81
N SER A 116 15.68 -7.64 -19.49
CA SER A 116 15.39 -9.00 -19.03
C SER A 116 16.69 -9.74 -18.71
N SER A 117 16.67 -10.46 -17.60
CA SER A 117 17.73 -11.40 -17.23
C SER A 117 17.08 -12.71 -16.81
N GLY A 118 17.15 -13.72 -17.68
CA GLY A 118 16.44 -14.98 -17.50
C GLY A 118 14.92 -14.78 -17.43
N LYS A 119 14.31 -15.17 -16.31
CA LYS A 119 12.85 -15.07 -16.06
C LYS A 119 12.42 -13.80 -15.32
N MET A 120 13.35 -12.87 -15.10
CA MET A 120 13.11 -11.59 -14.46
C MET A 120 13.17 -10.46 -15.48
N THR A 121 12.20 -9.55 -15.41
CA THR A 121 12.24 -8.27 -16.13
C THR A 121 12.27 -7.12 -15.14
N THR A 122 13.26 -6.23 -15.22
CA THR A 122 13.41 -5.06 -14.34
C THR A 122 13.40 -3.76 -15.14
N PHE A 123 13.17 -2.62 -14.48
CA PHE A 123 13.37 -1.32 -15.11
C PHE A 123 14.87 -1.07 -15.33
N ILE A 124 15.21 -0.38 -16.41
CA ILE A 124 16.59 0.09 -16.63
C ILE A 124 16.87 1.31 -15.76
N ASN A 125 15.92 2.24 -15.70
CA ASN A 125 15.99 3.44 -14.87
C ASN A 125 14.63 3.74 -14.23
N THR A 126 14.54 3.65 -12.90
CA THR A 126 13.32 3.94 -12.15
C THR A 126 13.03 5.45 -12.05
N GLY A 127 14.02 6.31 -12.30
CA GLY A 127 13.85 7.76 -12.34
C GLY A 127 13.08 8.26 -13.57
N ASP A 128 13.07 7.48 -14.66
CA ASP A 128 12.45 7.83 -15.94
C ASP A 128 11.01 7.29 -16.08
N LEU A 129 10.47 6.70 -15.01
CA LEU A 129 9.14 6.11 -15.03
C LEU A 129 8.06 7.15 -15.30
N LYS A 130 7.17 6.80 -16.23
CA LYS A 130 5.93 7.53 -16.51
C LYS A 130 4.78 6.79 -15.86
N PHE A 131 3.88 7.52 -15.23
CA PHE A 131 2.79 6.94 -14.44
C PHE A 131 1.48 7.10 -15.18
N GLU A 132 0.79 5.99 -15.42
CA GLU A 132 -0.45 5.95 -16.18
C GLU A 132 -1.65 6.25 -15.27
N GLU A 133 -2.52 7.16 -15.70
CA GLU A 133 -3.74 7.53 -14.97
C GLU A 133 -4.93 6.65 -15.39
N ARG A 134 -4.88 6.04 -16.60
CA ARG A 134 -5.95 5.20 -17.15
C ARG A 134 -6.34 4.03 -16.24
N PHE A 135 -5.35 3.36 -15.65
CA PHE A 135 -5.57 2.15 -14.82
C PHE A 135 -5.42 2.42 -13.32
N LYS A 136 -5.80 3.62 -12.87
CA LYS A 136 -5.67 4.03 -11.47
C LYS A 136 -6.34 3.03 -10.51
N LEU A 137 -5.55 2.43 -9.61
CA LEU A 137 -6.07 1.51 -8.60
C LEU A 137 -6.50 2.30 -7.38
N THR A 138 -7.79 2.22 -7.02
CA THR A 138 -8.34 2.99 -5.89
C THR A 138 -8.62 2.08 -4.71
N LEU A 139 -8.23 2.51 -3.51
CA LEU A 139 -8.51 1.80 -2.26
C LEU A 139 -10.02 1.57 -2.10
N GLY A 140 -10.39 0.33 -1.77
CA GLY A 140 -11.77 -0.11 -1.59
C GLY A 140 -12.56 -0.31 -2.89
N LYS A 141 -11.92 -0.24 -4.07
CA LYS A 141 -12.59 -0.36 -5.38
C LYS A 141 -12.32 -1.66 -6.13
N CYS A 142 -11.97 -2.73 -5.42
CA CYS A 142 -11.88 -4.05 -6.03
C CYS A 142 -13.26 -4.60 -6.38
N GLN A 143 -13.34 -5.28 -7.52
CA GLN A 143 -14.53 -6.04 -7.91
C GLN A 143 -14.27 -7.52 -7.63
N ASN A 144 -15.16 -8.16 -6.88
CA ASN A 144 -15.10 -9.60 -6.63
C ASN A 144 -15.40 -10.36 -7.92
#